data_AF-A0A818QZA6-F1
#
_entry.id   AF-A0A818QZA6-F1
#
_cell.length_a   1.000
_cell.length_b   1.000
_cell.length_c   1.000
_cell.angle_alpha   90.00
_cell.angle_beta   90.00
_cell.angle_gamma   90.00
#
_symmetry.space_group_name_H-M   'P 1'
#
loop_
_entity.id
_entity.type
_entity.pdbx_description
1 polymer ?
#
loop_
_entity_poly.entity_id
_entity_poly.type
_entity_poly.pdbx_seq_one_letter_code
_entity_poly.pdbx_strand_id
1 'polypeptide(L)'
;MTLRQRRKPIIPVEIVRDLDAFVKVENDFKQPTTTGGTISIITFIVVICLSVIHIATFQSNTLRYDYDVDWDHDSKLKINIDITIAMSCSLIGSDVLDVTNTNPLESGKLEEEETWFELSPRQQKAFNRLQTGYKLIRQQYHAIHDLLWLSGHTIEQLPEREIKLERKPDACRLHGTLEVNKLAGNFHIILGKSFSFFGAHAHISPMGVQALNFSHRIDHLSFGLPTPGLIQPLNGDLKIANTGSQIYQYFLEVVPTDVQTSYSNVETYQYAVTEKIV
;
A
#
# COMPACT_ATOMS: atom_id res chain seq x y z
N MET A 1 -72.05 17.14 -5.54
CA MET A 1 -71.96 16.35 -6.79
C MET A 1 -70.51 15.92 -6.95
N THR A 2 -70.16 14.71 -6.50
CA THR A 2 -68.78 14.21 -6.51
C THR A 2 -68.53 13.43 -7.80
N LEU A 3 -67.73 14.01 -8.71
CA LEU A 3 -67.32 13.34 -9.94
C LEU A 3 -66.26 12.28 -9.60
N ARG A 4 -66.67 11.02 -9.58
CA ARG A 4 -65.77 9.87 -9.43
C ARG A 4 -65.13 9.56 -10.78
N GLN A 5 -63.96 10.15 -11.04
CA GLN A 5 -63.19 9.89 -12.25
C GLN A 5 -62.59 8.47 -12.18
N ARG A 6 -63.20 7.51 -12.90
CA ARG A 6 -62.61 6.17 -13.08
C ARG A 6 -61.35 6.32 -13.94
N ARG A 7 -60.16 6.19 -13.35
CA ARG A 7 -58.93 5.93 -14.10
C ARG A 7 -59.11 4.60 -14.82
N LYS A 8 -59.12 4.63 -16.17
CA LYS A 8 -59.08 3.41 -16.98
C LYS A 8 -57.77 2.67 -16.69
N PRO A 9 -57.77 1.34 -16.56
CA PRO A 9 -56.54 0.59 -16.41
C PRO A 9 -55.69 0.80 -17.66
N ILE A 10 -54.45 1.23 -17.46
CA ILE A 10 -53.49 1.43 -18.53
C ILE A 10 -53.12 0.05 -19.07
N ILE A 11 -53.60 -0.28 -20.26
CA ILE A 11 -53.29 -1.54 -20.92
C ILE A 11 -51.94 -1.34 -21.64
N PRO A 12 -50.89 -2.13 -21.33
CA PRO A 12 -49.55 -1.93 -21.89
C PRO A 12 -49.51 -1.93 -23.43
N VAL A 13 -50.45 -2.63 -24.06
CA VAL A 13 -50.56 -2.79 -25.51
C VAL A 13 -50.91 -1.47 -26.21
N GLU A 14 -51.70 -0.60 -25.59
CA GLU A 14 -52.03 0.71 -26.17
C GLU A 14 -50.81 1.64 -26.16
N ILE A 15 -50.03 1.65 -25.06
CA ILE A 15 -48.80 2.45 -24.97
C ILE A 15 -47.77 2.00 -26.02
N VAL A 16 -47.60 0.70 -26.20
CA VAL A 16 -46.65 0.16 -27.19
C VAL A 16 -47.10 0.48 -28.62
N ARG A 17 -48.41 0.58 -28.86
CA ARG A 17 -48.96 0.96 -30.17
C ARG A 17 -48.76 2.43 -30.47
N ASP A 18 -48.78 3.29 -29.46
CA ASP A 18 -48.57 4.73 -29.59
C ASP A 18 -47.09 5.13 -29.71
N LEU A 19 -46.17 4.22 -29.34
CA LEU A 19 -44.72 4.40 -29.49
C LEU A 19 -44.17 3.99 -30.87
N ASP A 20 -45.03 3.46 -31.75
CA ASP A 20 -44.65 2.99 -33.08
C ASP A 20 -44.72 4.16 -34.08
N ALA A 21 -43.56 4.70 -34.45
CA ALA A 21 -43.43 5.91 -35.28
C ALA A 21 -43.81 5.70 -36.76
N PHE A 22 -44.09 4.47 -37.20
CA PHE A 22 -44.29 4.12 -38.61
C PHE A 22 -45.75 3.76 -38.94
N VAL A 23 -46.24 4.29 -40.06
CA VAL A 23 -47.57 3.97 -40.60
C VAL A 23 -47.62 2.49 -41.00
N LYS A 24 -48.53 1.73 -40.38
CA LYS A 24 -48.67 0.29 -40.66
C LYS A 24 -49.39 0.06 -41.97
N VAL A 25 -48.83 -0.81 -42.81
CA VAL A 25 -49.44 -1.27 -44.06
C VAL A 25 -50.74 -2.03 -43.77
N GLU A 26 -51.68 -2.04 -44.70
CA GLU A 26 -52.94 -2.79 -44.62
C GLU A 26 -52.68 -4.32 -44.52
N ASN A 27 -53.57 -5.06 -43.86
CA ASN A 27 -53.31 -6.46 -43.49
C ASN A 27 -53.29 -7.42 -44.69
N ASP A 28 -53.94 -7.06 -45.79
CA ASP A 28 -54.01 -7.89 -47.01
C ASP A 28 -52.68 -7.99 -47.75
N PHE A 29 -51.74 -7.07 -47.48
CA PHE A 29 -50.38 -7.09 -48.02
C PHE A 29 -49.35 -7.64 -47.02
N LYS A 30 -49.77 -8.18 -45.87
CA LYS A 30 -48.88 -8.78 -44.87
C LYS A 30 -48.91 -10.29 -44.98
N GLN A 31 -47.75 -10.91 -45.20
CA GLN A 31 -47.58 -12.35 -45.01
C GLN A 31 -46.87 -12.62 -43.67
N PRO A 32 -47.60 -12.97 -42.59
CA PRO A 32 -46.97 -13.26 -41.31
C PRO A 32 -46.23 -14.60 -41.37
N THR A 33 -44.90 -14.57 -41.31
CA THR A 33 -44.08 -15.77 -41.15
C THR A 33 -43.81 -16.03 -39.67
N THR A 34 -44.28 -17.16 -39.15
CA THR A 34 -44.00 -17.60 -37.77
C THR A 34 -42.50 -17.76 -37.52
N THR A 35 -41.75 -18.27 -38.50
CA THR A 35 -40.29 -18.44 -38.43
C THR A 35 -39.54 -17.11 -38.28
N GLY A 36 -39.94 -16.08 -39.05
CA GLY A 36 -39.33 -14.74 -38.96
C GLY A 36 -39.57 -14.05 -37.62
N GLY A 37 -40.75 -14.25 -37.02
CA GLY A 37 -41.07 -13.77 -35.67
C GLY A 37 -40.19 -14.41 -34.60
N THR A 38 -40.03 -15.74 -34.64
CA THR A 38 -39.18 -16.47 -33.69
C THR A 38 -37.72 -16.05 -33.79
N ILE A 39 -37.18 -15.90 -35.01
CA ILE A 39 -35.80 -15.43 -35.22
C ILE A 39 -35.64 -14.02 -34.64
N SER A 40 -36.58 -13.11 -34.88
CA SER A 40 -36.53 -11.74 -34.37
C SER A 40 -36.52 -11.69 -32.83
N ILE A 41 -37.31 -12.55 -32.17
CA ILE A 41 -37.33 -12.67 -30.70
C ILE A 41 -35.98 -13.18 -30.19
N ILE A 42 -35.42 -14.22 -30.80
CA ILE A 42 -34.11 -14.77 -30.43
C ILE A 42 -33.02 -13.70 -30.60
N THR A 43 -33.00 -13.01 -31.74
CA THR A 43 -32.03 -11.93 -31.98
C THR A 43 -32.17 -10.82 -30.95
N PHE A 44 -33.38 -10.42 -30.58
CA PHE A 44 -33.60 -9.39 -29.56
C PHE A 44 -33.11 -9.82 -28.18
N ILE A 45 -33.35 -11.09 -27.79
CA ILE A 45 -32.83 -11.67 -26.55
C ILE A 45 -31.30 -11.68 -26.54
N VAL A 46 -30.67 -12.08 -27.65
CA VAL A 46 -29.20 -12.09 -27.77
C VAL A 46 -28.65 -10.67 -27.66
N VAL A 47 -29.25 -9.69 -28.35
CA VAL A 47 -28.84 -8.28 -28.28
C VAL A 47 -28.97 -7.74 -26.85
N ILE A 48 -30.07 -8.02 -26.15
CA ILE A 48 -30.23 -7.64 -24.73
C ILE A 48 -29.15 -8.30 -23.87
N CYS A 49 -28.91 -9.60 -24.04
CA CYS A 49 -27.91 -10.34 -23.28
C CYS A 49 -26.51 -9.75 -23.47
N LEU A 50 -26.11 -9.50 -24.72
CA LEU A 50 -24.84 -8.86 -25.05
C LEU A 50 -24.75 -7.44 -24.48
N SER A 51 -25.84 -6.68 -24.52
CA SER A 51 -25.88 -5.30 -23.97
C SER A 51 -25.68 -5.31 -22.45
N VAL A 52 -26.35 -6.22 -21.74
CA VAL A 52 -26.20 -6.39 -20.29
C VAL A 52 -24.77 -6.81 -19.93
N ILE A 53 -24.19 -7.76 -20.68
CA ILE A 53 -22.80 -8.19 -20.48
C ILE A 53 -21.84 -7.01 -20.71
N HIS A 54 -22.05 -6.22 -21.75
CA HIS A 54 -21.20 -5.07 -22.06
C HIS A 54 -21.29 -3.99 -20.97
N ILE A 55 -22.49 -3.67 -20.49
CA ILE A 55 -22.69 -2.72 -19.39
C ILE A 55 -22.02 -3.24 -18.11
N ALA A 56 -22.19 -4.53 -17.77
CA ALA A 56 -21.55 -5.13 -16.61
C ALA A 56 -20.02 -5.10 -16.71
N THR A 57 -19.47 -5.31 -17.91
CA THR A 57 -18.02 -5.23 -18.15
C THR A 57 -17.51 -3.79 -18.07
N PHE A 58 -18.26 -2.82 -18.62
CA PHE A 58 -17.90 -1.40 -18.56
C PHE A 58 -17.97 -0.84 -17.13
N GLN A 59 -18.86 -1.37 -16.29
CA GLN A 59 -18.95 -1.03 -14.87
C GLN A 59 -17.89 -1.75 -14.02
N SER A 60 -17.09 -2.66 -14.59
CA SER A 60 -16.00 -3.29 -13.83
C SER A 60 -14.88 -2.28 -13.58
N ASN A 61 -14.53 -2.09 -12.30
CA ASN A 61 -13.43 -1.22 -11.89
C ASN A 61 -12.11 -1.95 -12.15
N THR A 62 -11.45 -1.62 -13.26
CA THR A 62 -10.10 -2.12 -13.56
C THR A 62 -9.09 -1.04 -13.22
N LEU A 63 -8.00 -1.41 -12.53
CA LEU A 63 -6.89 -0.50 -12.28
C LEU A 63 -6.10 -0.35 -13.58
N ARG A 64 -5.77 0.90 -13.92
CA ARG A 64 -4.95 1.23 -15.08
C ARG A 64 -3.71 1.98 -14.61
N TYR A 65 -2.55 1.47 -15.02
CA TYR A 65 -1.26 2.03 -14.68
C TYR A 65 -0.73 2.80 -15.89
N ASP A 66 -0.58 4.10 -15.76
CA ASP A 66 0.05 4.97 -16.75
C ASP A 66 1.24 5.68 -16.07
N TYR A 67 2.32 5.92 -16.83
CA TYR A 67 3.49 6.64 -16.33
C TYR A 67 3.41 8.10 -16.75
N ASP A 68 3.68 9.01 -15.81
CA ASP A 68 3.76 10.44 -16.06
C ASP A 68 5.06 11.02 -15.49
N VAL A 69 5.41 12.23 -15.91
CA VAL A 69 6.57 12.95 -15.40
C VAL A 69 6.22 13.58 -14.06
N ASP A 70 7.01 13.25 -13.04
CA ASP A 70 6.94 13.90 -11.74
C ASP A 70 7.58 15.30 -11.81
N TRP A 71 6.74 16.33 -11.66
CA TRP A 71 7.16 17.74 -11.68
C TRP A 71 7.47 18.30 -10.29
N ASP A 72 7.20 17.54 -9.22
CA ASP A 72 7.35 18.02 -7.84
C ASP A 72 8.67 17.56 -7.24
N HIS A 73 9.68 18.44 -7.28
CA HIS A 73 11.05 18.13 -6.83
C HIS A 73 11.41 18.79 -5.50
N ASP A 74 10.60 19.77 -5.06
CA ASP A 74 10.88 20.59 -3.88
C ASP A 74 10.10 20.15 -2.63
N SER A 75 9.16 19.21 -2.78
CA SER A 75 8.37 18.73 -1.66
C SER A 75 9.17 17.92 -0.65
N LYS A 76 8.63 17.89 0.58
CA LYS A 76 9.14 17.05 1.66
C LYS A 76 8.48 15.69 1.60
N LEU A 77 9.28 14.65 1.74
CA LEU A 77 8.84 13.26 1.83
C LEU A 77 8.85 12.81 3.28
N LYS A 78 7.74 12.21 3.71
CA LYS A 78 7.65 11.55 5.01
C LYS A 78 8.13 10.11 4.91
N ILE A 79 9.03 9.69 5.78
CA ILE A 79 9.48 8.29 5.89
C ILE A 79 8.98 7.76 7.23
N ASN A 80 8.12 6.75 7.20
CA ASN A 80 7.63 6.08 8.40
C ASN A 80 8.48 4.85 8.65
N ILE A 81 9.13 4.79 9.82
CA ILE A 81 10.10 3.77 10.18
C ILE A 81 9.65 3.11 11.47
N ASP A 82 9.71 1.78 11.52
CA ASP A 82 9.64 0.97 12.74
C ASP A 82 10.59 -0.22 12.57
N ILE A 83 11.78 -0.11 13.17
CA ILE A 83 12.88 -1.07 13.04
C ILE A 83 13.41 -1.40 14.42
N THR A 84 13.56 -2.68 14.73
CA THR A 84 14.17 -3.17 15.97
C THR A 84 15.54 -3.78 15.71
N ILE A 85 16.59 -3.29 16.38
CA ILE A 85 17.98 -3.76 16.25
C ILE A 85 18.42 -4.44 17.55
N ALA A 86 19.16 -5.54 17.47
CA ALA A 86 19.68 -6.33 18.61
C ALA A 86 20.87 -5.67 19.33
N MET A 87 20.75 -4.38 19.63
CA MET A 87 21.71 -3.58 20.40
C MET A 87 20.97 -2.59 21.30
N SER A 88 21.55 -2.20 22.43
CA SER A 88 20.99 -1.15 23.29
C SER A 88 20.95 0.20 22.57
N CYS A 89 19.89 0.99 22.83
CA CYS A 89 19.71 2.32 22.25
C CYS A 89 20.86 3.27 22.60
N SER A 90 21.47 3.12 23.78
CA SER A 90 22.64 3.93 24.18
C SER A 90 23.85 3.79 23.26
N LEU A 91 23.98 2.65 22.56
CA LEU A 91 25.12 2.32 21.70
C LEU A 91 24.89 2.63 20.23
N ILE A 92 23.66 2.85 19.79
CA ILE A 92 23.35 3.05 18.38
C ILE A 92 22.85 4.47 18.11
N GLY A 93 23.21 5.01 16.96
CA GLY A 93 22.70 6.27 16.44
C GLY A 93 22.07 6.05 15.06
N SER A 94 20.99 6.76 14.79
CA SER A 94 20.42 6.86 13.46
C SER A 94 20.64 8.28 12.92
N ASP A 95 20.86 8.38 11.63
CA ASP A 95 21.14 9.65 10.97
C ASP A 95 20.70 9.59 9.50
N VAL A 96 20.31 10.75 8.95
CA VAL A 96 19.84 10.91 7.57
C VAL A 96 20.73 11.94 6.90
N LEU A 97 21.35 11.55 5.78
CA LEU A 97 22.18 12.42 4.97
C LEU A 97 21.64 12.47 3.55
N ASP A 98 21.18 13.65 3.15
CA ASP A 98 20.76 13.97 1.78
C ASP A 98 21.94 14.53 0.96
N VAL A 99 21.86 14.56 -0.38
CA VAL A 99 22.85 15.18 -1.27
C VAL A 99 23.11 16.65 -0.95
N THR A 100 22.14 17.34 -0.35
CA THR A 100 22.25 18.72 0.11
C THR A 100 23.10 18.86 1.37
N ASN A 101 23.48 17.75 2.01
CA ASN A 101 24.20 17.68 3.28
C ASN A 101 23.57 18.57 4.36
N THR A 102 22.24 18.73 4.31
CA THR A 102 21.48 19.47 5.32
C THR A 102 21.61 18.79 6.67
N ASN A 103 21.67 19.59 7.73
CA ASN A 103 21.85 19.08 9.08
C ASN A 103 20.72 18.08 9.41
N PRO A 104 21.04 16.87 9.91
CA PRO A 104 20.06 15.84 10.28
C PRO A 104 19.02 16.30 11.30
N LEU A 105 19.35 17.35 12.06
CA LEU A 105 18.48 17.95 13.06
C LEU A 105 17.20 18.57 12.45
N GLU A 106 17.23 18.95 11.18
CA GLU A 106 16.06 19.50 10.48
C GLU A 106 15.07 18.43 10.00
N SER A 107 15.49 17.17 9.85
CA SER A 107 14.65 16.08 9.34
C SER A 107 13.79 15.38 10.40
N GLY A 108 13.86 15.85 11.64
CA GLY A 108 13.22 15.22 12.80
C GLY A 108 14.08 14.13 13.44
N LYS A 109 13.68 13.68 14.65
CA LYS A 109 14.37 12.62 15.40
C LYS A 109 13.41 11.45 15.59
N LEU A 110 13.91 10.22 15.35
CA LEU A 110 13.17 9.00 15.68
C LEU A 110 13.08 8.80 17.19
N GLU A 111 11.96 8.23 17.64
CA GLU A 111 11.80 7.76 19.00
C GLU A 111 12.60 6.47 19.18
N GLU A 112 13.32 6.39 20.30
CA GLU A 112 14.16 5.25 20.66
C GLU A 112 13.60 4.58 21.91
N GLU A 113 13.20 3.32 21.79
CA GLU A 113 12.66 2.53 22.89
C GLU A 113 13.60 1.34 23.18
N GLU A 114 14.04 1.21 24.44
CA GLU A 114 14.83 0.05 24.89
C GLU A 114 13.90 -1.17 25.02
N THR A 115 14.17 -2.23 24.25
CA THR A 115 13.32 -3.42 24.16
C THR A 115 14.13 -4.71 24.17
N TRP A 116 13.47 -5.85 23.98
CA TRP A 116 14.12 -7.14 23.82
C TRP A 116 13.99 -7.63 22.39
N PHE A 117 15.09 -8.15 21.82
CA PHE A 117 15.07 -8.61 20.44
C PHE A 117 14.16 -9.83 20.26
N GLU A 118 14.14 -10.72 21.26
CA GLU A 118 13.24 -11.87 21.29
C GLU A 118 11.78 -11.43 21.41
N LEU A 119 10.90 -12.01 20.60
CA LEU A 119 9.48 -11.71 20.63
C LEU A 119 8.77 -12.51 21.72
N SER A 120 7.71 -11.94 22.32
CA SER A 120 6.80 -12.72 23.18
C SER A 120 6.05 -13.78 22.36
N PRO A 121 5.50 -14.86 22.96
CA PRO A 121 4.79 -15.90 22.20
C PRO A 121 3.63 -15.36 21.33
N ARG A 122 2.91 -14.34 21.82
CA ARG A 122 1.84 -13.66 21.07
C ARG A 122 2.40 -12.87 19.89
N GLN A 123 3.46 -12.09 20.11
CA GLN A 123 4.12 -11.33 19.05
C GLN A 123 4.76 -12.24 18.02
N GLN A 124 5.41 -13.33 18.42
CA GLN A 124 6.01 -14.30 17.50
C GLN A 124 4.96 -14.93 16.58
N LYS A 125 3.78 -15.28 17.12
CA LYS A 125 2.68 -15.81 16.31
C LYS A 125 2.16 -14.78 15.30
N ALA A 126 2.01 -13.52 15.70
CA ALA A 126 1.60 -12.43 14.82
C ALA A 126 2.66 -12.17 13.73
N PHE A 127 3.93 -12.06 14.13
CA PHE A 127 5.06 -11.85 13.23
C PHE A 127 5.19 -12.97 12.19
N ASN A 128 5.08 -14.24 12.61
CA ASN A 128 5.14 -15.37 11.68
C ASN A 128 4.01 -15.33 10.63
N ARG A 129 2.81 -14.88 11.02
CA ARG A 129 1.69 -14.70 10.08
C ARG A 129 1.99 -13.60 9.08
N LEU A 130 2.46 -12.44 9.57
CA LEU A 130 2.84 -11.31 8.74
C LEU A 130 3.93 -11.70 7.74
N GLN A 131 5.04 -12.26 8.24
CA GLN A 131 6.16 -12.70 7.42
C GLN A 131 5.74 -13.71 6.35
N THR A 132 4.89 -14.69 6.71
CA THR A 132 4.35 -15.66 5.75
C THR A 132 3.48 -14.98 4.69
N GLY A 133 2.61 -14.06 5.10
CA GLY A 133 1.75 -13.29 4.19
C GLY A 133 2.55 -12.46 3.18
N TYR A 134 3.49 -11.64 3.66
CA TYR A 134 4.36 -10.83 2.80
C TYR A 134 5.22 -11.69 1.86
N LYS A 135 5.75 -12.81 2.35
CA LYS A 135 6.52 -13.75 1.51
C LYS A 135 5.68 -14.34 0.37
N LEU A 136 4.44 -14.73 0.64
CA LEU A 136 3.52 -15.29 -0.36
C LEU A 136 3.16 -14.25 -1.42
N ILE A 137 2.80 -13.04 -0.99
CA ILE A 137 2.47 -11.92 -1.88
C ILE A 137 3.66 -11.62 -2.80
N ARG A 138 4.88 -11.53 -2.24
CA ARG A 138 6.10 -11.22 -2.97
C ARG A 138 6.51 -12.31 -3.98
N GLN A 139 6.21 -13.57 -3.73
CA GLN A 139 6.74 -14.67 -4.55
C GLN A 139 5.73 -15.29 -5.52
N GLN A 140 4.44 -15.34 -5.14
CA GLN A 140 3.44 -16.12 -5.89
C GLN A 140 2.34 -15.26 -6.49
N TYR A 141 2.04 -14.10 -5.89
CA TYR A 141 0.79 -13.40 -6.16
C TYR A 141 0.98 -11.90 -6.41
N HIS A 142 1.85 -11.56 -7.36
CA HIS A 142 2.05 -10.16 -7.76
C HIS A 142 0.74 -9.48 -8.23
N ALA A 143 -0.19 -10.24 -8.82
CA ALA A 143 -1.48 -9.73 -9.28
C ALA A 143 -2.53 -9.55 -8.16
N ILE A 144 -2.27 -10.02 -6.93
CA ILE A 144 -3.20 -9.84 -5.79
C ILE A 144 -3.15 -8.39 -5.27
N HIS A 145 -2.15 -7.60 -5.66
CA HIS A 145 -2.07 -6.20 -5.26
C HIS A 145 -3.35 -5.42 -5.61
N ASP A 146 -3.89 -5.64 -6.81
CA ASP A 146 -5.14 -5.00 -7.27
C ASP A 146 -6.33 -5.34 -6.37
N LEU A 147 -6.42 -6.59 -5.92
CA LEU A 147 -7.47 -7.05 -5.02
C LEU A 147 -7.30 -6.46 -3.60
N LEU A 148 -6.07 -6.43 -3.11
CA LEU A 148 -5.76 -5.91 -1.77
C LEU A 148 -6.06 -4.41 -1.69
N TRP A 149 -5.72 -3.66 -2.74
CA TRP A 149 -6.08 -2.25 -2.86
C TRP A 149 -7.60 -2.03 -2.80
N LEU A 150 -8.36 -2.76 -3.63
CA LEU A 150 -9.82 -2.68 -3.67
C LEU A 150 -10.49 -3.09 -2.36
N SER A 151 -9.88 -4.03 -1.63
CA SER A 151 -10.40 -4.51 -0.35
C SER A 151 -10.19 -3.51 0.81
N GLY A 152 -9.29 -2.53 0.65
CA GLY A 152 -8.92 -1.60 1.72
C GLY A 152 -8.32 -2.29 2.95
N HIS A 153 -7.73 -3.49 2.78
CA HIS A 153 -7.21 -4.26 3.90
C HIS A 153 -6.06 -3.51 4.59
N THR A 154 -6.22 -3.30 5.89
CA THR A 154 -5.16 -2.75 6.74
C THR A 154 -4.28 -3.89 7.23
N ILE A 155 -2.97 -3.72 7.06
CA ILE A 155 -2.01 -4.75 7.47
C ILE A 155 -1.91 -4.73 9.00
N GLU A 156 -2.06 -5.91 9.60
CA GLU A 156 -1.97 -6.12 11.04
C GLU A 156 -0.60 -5.63 11.55
N GLN A 157 -0.59 -4.66 12.46
CA GLN A 157 0.64 -4.20 13.11
C GLN A 157 1.06 -5.18 14.20
N LEU A 158 2.36 -5.23 14.51
CA LEU A 158 2.85 -6.06 15.62
C LEU A 158 2.23 -5.55 16.94
N PRO A 159 1.61 -6.42 17.75
CA PRO A 159 1.03 -6.00 19.02
C PRO A 159 2.12 -5.57 20.01
N GLU A 160 1.75 -4.66 20.91
CA GLU A 160 2.61 -4.25 22.02
C GLU A 160 2.98 -5.45 22.90
N ARG A 161 4.17 -5.41 23.50
CA ARG A 161 4.68 -6.48 24.34
C ARG A 161 3.96 -6.49 25.68
N GLU A 162 3.29 -7.60 25.99
CA GLU A 162 2.57 -7.77 27.25
C GLU A 162 3.50 -8.01 28.47
N ILE A 163 4.66 -8.64 28.23
CA ILE A 163 5.53 -9.16 29.29
C ILE A 163 6.87 -8.42 29.28
N LYS A 164 7.20 -7.73 30.37
CA LYS A 164 8.58 -7.25 30.60
C LYS A 164 9.44 -8.38 31.12
N LEU A 165 10.62 -8.57 30.55
CA LEU A 165 11.55 -9.58 31.02
C LEU A 165 12.35 -9.06 32.21
N GLU A 166 12.77 -9.97 33.10
CA GLU A 166 13.60 -9.64 34.26
C GLU A 166 15.08 -9.39 33.91
N ARG A 167 15.43 -9.44 32.62
CA ARG A 167 16.77 -9.15 32.10
C ARG A 167 16.83 -7.76 31.49
N LYS A 168 18.03 -7.17 31.44
CA LYS A 168 18.23 -5.88 30.78
C LYS A 168 17.80 -5.95 29.30
N PRO A 169 17.18 -4.89 28.76
CA PRO A 169 16.93 -4.76 27.33
C PRO A 169 18.20 -5.03 26.51
N ASP A 170 18.06 -5.80 25.43
CA ASP A 170 19.14 -6.17 24.53
C ASP A 170 18.88 -5.70 23.09
N ALA A 171 17.84 -4.89 22.88
CA ALA A 171 17.48 -4.33 21.59
C ALA A 171 17.01 -2.88 21.71
N CYS A 172 17.06 -2.18 20.58
CA CYS A 172 16.57 -0.83 20.44
C CYS A 172 15.56 -0.79 19.31
N ARG A 173 14.36 -0.31 19.61
CA ARG A 173 13.33 -0.05 18.61
C ARG A 173 13.41 1.42 18.23
N LEU A 174 13.66 1.66 16.95
CA LEU A 174 13.66 2.97 16.32
C LEU A 174 12.34 3.12 15.57
N HIS A 175 11.47 4.00 16.04
CA HIS A 175 10.18 4.22 15.39
C HIS A 175 9.81 5.70 15.28
N GLY A 176 8.98 6.02 14.30
CA GLY A 176 8.47 7.37 14.08
C GLY A 176 8.42 7.75 12.60
N THR A 177 8.26 9.05 12.35
CA THR A 177 8.18 9.60 11.00
C THR A 177 9.23 10.69 10.85
N LEU A 178 10.09 10.56 9.84
CA LEU A 178 11.08 11.56 9.45
C LEU A 178 10.57 12.36 8.27
N GLU A 179 10.85 13.65 8.24
CA GLU A 179 10.47 14.54 7.14
C GLU A 179 11.73 15.00 6.41
N VAL A 180 11.97 14.42 5.23
CA VAL A 180 13.20 14.62 4.47
C VAL A 180 12.90 15.35 3.16
N ASN A 181 13.92 15.90 2.50
CA ASN A 181 13.76 16.35 1.13
C ASN A 181 13.49 15.15 0.21
N LYS A 182 12.68 15.33 -0.83
CA LYS A 182 12.47 14.34 -1.90
C LYS A 182 13.69 14.27 -2.84
N LEU A 183 14.84 13.94 -2.27
CA LEU A 183 16.14 13.88 -2.93
C LEU A 183 16.84 12.57 -2.60
N ALA A 184 17.88 12.25 -3.37
CA ALA A 184 18.69 11.07 -3.12
C ALA A 184 19.45 11.23 -1.80
N GLY A 185 19.23 10.29 -0.87
CA GLY A 185 19.86 10.32 0.44
C GLY A 185 20.14 8.93 1.00
N ASN A 186 20.88 8.91 2.10
CA ASN A 186 21.21 7.71 2.85
C ASN A 186 20.69 7.83 4.27
N PHE A 187 20.03 6.77 4.74
CA PHE A 187 19.71 6.59 6.15
C PHE A 187 20.63 5.51 6.70
N HIS A 188 21.45 5.88 7.69
CA HIS A 188 22.38 4.95 8.32
C HIS A 188 22.07 4.77 9.81
N ILE A 189 22.13 3.52 10.25
CA ILE A 189 22.10 3.13 11.66
C ILE A 189 23.48 2.58 11.97
N ILE A 190 24.23 3.30 12.81
CA ILE A 190 25.61 2.95 13.10
C ILE A 190 25.90 3.04 14.60
N LEU A 191 27.07 2.53 14.97
CA LEU A 191 27.55 2.56 16.35
C LEU A 191 27.87 4.00 16.78
N GLY A 192 27.41 4.35 17.97
CA GLY A 192 27.59 5.65 18.58
C GLY A 192 26.48 6.62 18.21
N LYS A 193 26.18 7.52 19.15
CA LYS A 193 25.26 8.62 18.90
C LYS A 193 25.87 9.57 17.88
N SER A 194 25.10 9.95 16.87
CA SER A 194 25.44 11.03 15.95
C SER A 194 25.45 12.33 16.74
N PHE A 195 26.57 13.06 16.66
CA PHE A 195 26.68 14.41 17.18
C PHE A 195 27.14 15.34 16.04
N SER A 196 26.38 16.41 15.84
CA SER A 196 26.66 17.41 14.82
C SER A 196 27.25 18.63 15.51
N PHE A 197 28.51 18.97 15.20
CA PHE A 197 29.20 20.14 15.76
C PHE A 197 29.91 20.91 14.65
N PHE A 198 29.58 22.20 14.49
CA PHE A 198 30.21 23.09 13.49
C PHE A 198 30.22 22.54 12.05
N GLY A 199 29.11 21.95 11.59
CA GLY A 199 28.99 21.43 10.22
C GLY A 199 29.78 20.14 9.94
N ALA A 200 30.35 19.51 10.98
CA ALA A 200 30.92 18.18 10.92
C ALA A 200 30.03 17.18 11.69
N HIS A 201 29.82 16.00 11.10
CA HIS A 201 29.11 14.88 11.72
C HIS A 201 30.11 13.86 12.24
N ALA A 202 30.07 13.57 13.54
CA ALA A 202 30.92 12.58 14.19
C ALA A 202 30.08 11.61 15.02
N HIS A 203 30.50 10.34 15.03
CA HIS A 203 29.88 9.30 15.85
C HIS A 203 30.78 8.99 17.04
N ILE A 204 30.22 9.12 18.25
CA ILE A 204 30.96 8.84 19.48
C ILE A 204 30.64 7.40 19.90
N SER A 205 31.62 6.51 19.71
CA SER A 205 31.53 5.14 20.20
C SER A 205 32.03 5.05 21.65
N PRO A 206 31.31 4.40 22.57
CA PRO A 206 31.79 4.16 23.94
C PRO A 206 33.05 3.29 23.92
N MET A 207 34.09 3.66 24.69
CA MET A 207 35.30 2.83 24.79
C MET A 207 34.96 1.44 25.38
N GLY A 208 35.47 0.38 24.74
CA GLY A 208 35.34 -1.00 25.24
C GLY A 208 34.21 -1.84 24.64
N VAL A 209 33.78 -1.53 23.41
CA VAL A 209 32.65 -2.22 22.75
C VAL A 209 32.91 -3.73 22.60
N GLN A 210 32.19 -4.52 23.40
CA GLN A 210 32.04 -5.96 23.18
C GLN A 210 31.01 -6.21 22.08
N ALA A 211 31.26 -7.27 21.30
CA ALA A 211 30.45 -7.87 20.22
C ALA A 211 29.30 -6.99 19.67
N LEU A 212 29.56 -6.35 18.52
CA LEU A 212 28.55 -5.68 17.70
C LEU A 212 27.55 -6.70 17.16
N ASN A 213 26.25 -6.42 17.26
CA ASN A 213 25.21 -7.31 16.74
C ASN A 213 24.12 -6.51 16.01
N PHE A 214 24.33 -6.22 14.73
CA PHE A 214 23.35 -5.54 13.89
C PHE A 214 22.26 -6.48 13.32
N SER A 215 21.96 -7.59 14.02
CA SER A 215 20.73 -8.33 13.75
C SER A 215 19.54 -7.39 13.93
N HIS A 216 18.64 -7.35 12.96
CA HIS A 216 17.54 -6.40 12.97
C HIS A 216 16.29 -6.98 12.34
N ARG A 217 15.16 -6.40 12.71
CA ARG A 217 13.83 -6.71 12.23
C ARG A 217 13.19 -5.43 11.74
N ILE A 218 12.64 -5.46 10.54
CA ILE A 218 11.92 -4.32 9.95
C ILE A 218 10.44 -4.61 10.14
N ASP A 219 9.84 -3.97 11.14
CA ASP A 219 8.42 -4.13 11.44
C ASP A 219 7.57 -3.33 10.45
N HIS A 220 8.00 -2.09 10.15
CA HIS A 220 7.36 -1.25 9.14
C HIS A 220 8.35 -0.28 8.48
N LEU A 221 8.30 -0.18 7.15
CA LEU A 221 8.94 0.89 6.40
C LEU A 221 8.04 1.35 5.25
N SER A 222 7.63 2.62 5.28
CA SER A 222 6.80 3.22 4.23
C SER A 222 7.15 4.67 3.97
N PHE A 223 6.70 5.18 2.83
CA PHE A 223 6.92 6.55 2.38
C PHE A 223 5.58 7.27 2.18
N GLY A 224 5.55 8.56 2.49
CA GLY A 224 4.35 9.39 2.43
C GLY A 224 3.33 9.08 3.53
N LEU A 225 2.06 9.32 3.22
CA LEU A 225 0.95 9.08 4.13
C LEU A 225 0.60 7.58 4.20
N PRO A 226 0.35 7.03 5.39
CA PRO A 226 -0.10 5.65 5.53
C PRO A 226 -1.39 5.41 4.76
N THR A 227 -1.30 4.61 3.69
CA THR A 227 -2.43 4.32 2.80
C THR A 227 -2.76 2.83 2.85
N PRO A 228 -4.00 2.44 3.19
CA PRO A 228 -4.42 1.03 3.22
C PRO A 228 -4.24 0.34 1.86
N GLY A 229 -4.02 -0.98 1.87
CA GLY A 229 -3.87 -1.77 0.64
C GLY A 229 -2.49 -1.68 -0.04
N LEU A 230 -1.60 -0.78 0.41
CA LEU A 230 -0.24 -0.69 -0.11
C LEU A 230 0.69 -1.71 0.53
N ILE A 231 1.37 -2.51 -0.29
CA ILE A 231 2.26 -3.57 0.16
C ILE A 231 3.68 -3.04 0.19
N GLN A 232 4.29 -3.01 1.37
CA GLN A 232 5.67 -2.54 1.53
C GLN A 232 6.64 -3.73 1.51
N PRO A 233 7.62 -3.77 0.60
CA PRO A 233 8.48 -4.95 0.41
C PRO A 233 9.32 -5.39 1.61
N LEU A 234 9.73 -4.47 2.50
CA LEU A 234 10.59 -4.77 3.65
C LEU A 234 9.82 -5.08 4.94
N ASN A 235 8.49 -4.97 4.95
CA ASN A 235 7.72 -5.26 6.16
C ASN A 235 7.81 -6.74 6.53
N GLY A 236 8.12 -7.01 7.80
CA GLY A 236 8.28 -8.37 8.31
C GLY A 236 9.60 -9.04 7.93
N ASP A 237 10.58 -8.28 7.43
CA ASP A 237 11.91 -8.82 7.17
C ASP A 237 12.72 -8.95 8.47
N LEU A 238 13.48 -10.04 8.57
CA LEU A 238 14.30 -10.36 9.73
C LEU A 238 15.68 -10.81 9.26
N LYS A 239 16.71 -10.06 9.65
CA LYS A 239 18.11 -10.40 9.38
C LYS A 239 18.83 -10.72 10.68
N ILE A 240 19.46 -11.89 10.71
CA ILE A 240 20.30 -12.32 11.82
C ILE A 240 21.76 -12.26 11.38
N ALA A 241 22.57 -11.51 12.11
CA ALA A 241 23.99 -11.37 11.86
C ALA A 241 24.73 -12.64 12.29
N ASN A 242 25.48 -13.24 11.37
CA ASN A 242 26.33 -14.40 11.68
C ASN A 242 27.69 -13.97 12.25
N THR A 243 28.12 -12.75 11.93
CA THR A 243 29.39 -12.15 12.40
C THR A 243 29.14 -10.72 12.86
N GLY A 244 29.87 -10.27 13.88
CA GLY A 244 29.63 -8.95 14.48
C GLY A 244 29.94 -7.74 13.59
N SER A 245 30.60 -7.93 12.45
CA SER A 245 30.94 -6.84 11.51
C SER A 245 30.17 -6.90 10.20
N GLN A 246 29.05 -7.64 10.14
CA GLN A 246 28.20 -7.67 8.96
C GLN A 246 27.48 -6.34 8.76
N ILE A 247 27.51 -5.85 7.52
CA ILE A 247 26.82 -4.63 7.11
C ILE A 247 25.68 -5.02 6.17
N TYR A 248 24.47 -4.56 6.50
CA TYR A 248 23.29 -4.73 5.67
C TYR A 248 23.00 -3.43 4.94
N GLN A 249 23.03 -3.47 3.62
CA GLN A 249 22.73 -2.33 2.75
C GLN A 249 21.45 -2.60 1.97
N TYR A 250 20.49 -1.69 2.08
CA TYR A 250 19.23 -1.72 1.33
C TYR A 250 19.21 -0.55 0.35
N PHE A 251 19.12 -0.86 -0.93
CA PHE A 251 18.97 0.12 -2.00
C PHE A 251 17.48 0.24 -2.31
N LEU A 252 16.88 1.38 -1.93
CA LEU A 252 15.46 1.66 -2.10
C LEU A 252 15.26 2.61 -3.29
N GLU A 253 14.44 2.17 -4.24
CA GLU A 253 13.99 2.99 -5.37
C GLU A 253 12.54 3.38 -5.13
N VAL A 254 12.31 4.61 -4.66
CA VAL A 254 10.98 5.11 -4.31
C VAL A 254 10.34 5.79 -5.52
N VAL A 255 9.10 5.41 -5.83
CA VAL A 255 8.31 5.92 -6.94
C VAL A 255 7.02 6.55 -6.38
N PRO A 256 6.79 7.85 -6.59
CA PRO A 256 5.50 8.46 -6.28
C PRO A 256 4.43 7.93 -7.22
N THR A 257 3.25 7.64 -6.69
CA THR A 257 2.12 7.09 -7.42
C THR A 257 0.83 7.80 -7.03
N ASP A 258 0.24 8.48 -8.01
CA ASP A 258 -1.04 9.16 -7.85
C ASP A 258 -2.18 8.19 -8.12
N VAL A 259 -2.98 7.92 -7.09
CA VAL A 259 -4.13 7.05 -7.20
C VAL A 259 -5.39 7.90 -7.37
N GLN A 260 -5.87 7.96 -8.61
CA GLN A 260 -7.13 8.61 -8.95
C GLN A 260 -8.26 7.58 -8.90
N THR A 261 -9.22 7.83 -8.02
CA THR A 261 -10.50 7.12 -7.96
C THR A 261 -11.62 8.06 -8.40
N SER A 262 -12.83 7.54 -8.64
CA SER A 262 -13.99 8.36 -9.02
C SER A 262 -14.34 9.46 -8.02
N TYR A 263 -13.83 9.39 -6.78
CA TYR A 263 -14.17 10.30 -5.68
C TYR A 263 -12.97 10.98 -5.01
N SER A 264 -11.75 10.49 -5.21
CA SER A 264 -10.55 11.03 -4.57
C SER A 264 -9.32 10.91 -5.45
N ASN A 265 -8.40 11.85 -5.28
CA ASN A 265 -7.02 11.71 -5.72
C ASN A 265 -6.15 11.61 -4.47
N VAL A 266 -5.32 10.58 -4.37
CA VAL A 266 -4.43 10.34 -3.23
C VAL A 266 -3.03 10.06 -3.76
N GLU A 267 -2.07 10.87 -3.33
CA GLU A 267 -0.66 10.65 -3.58
C GLU A 267 -0.13 9.57 -2.63
N THR A 268 0.48 8.54 -3.21
CA THR A 268 1.06 7.41 -2.48
C THR A 268 2.49 7.17 -2.94
N TYR A 269 3.25 6.36 -2.21
CA TYR A 269 4.63 6.07 -2.56
C TYR A 269 4.89 4.58 -2.47
N GLN A 270 5.33 4.01 -3.59
CA GLN A 270 5.77 2.63 -3.67
C GLN A 270 7.29 2.59 -3.75
N TYR A 271 7.90 1.47 -3.38
CA TYR A 271 9.33 1.32 -3.57
C TYR A 271 9.71 -0.10 -3.97
N ALA A 272 10.80 -0.20 -4.71
CA ALA A 272 11.52 -1.46 -4.93
C ALA A 272 12.75 -1.50 -4.02
N VAL A 273 13.19 -2.71 -3.64
CA VAL A 273 14.35 -2.91 -2.77
C VAL A 273 15.31 -3.95 -3.34
N THR A 274 16.59 -3.60 -3.31
CA THR A 274 17.70 -4.54 -3.50
C THR A 274 18.54 -4.60 -2.23
N GLU A 275 18.88 -5.81 -1.78
CA GLU A 275 19.68 -6.02 -0.58
C GLU A 275 21.11 -6.46 -0.92
N LYS A 276 22.08 -5.97 -0.16
CA LYS A 276 23.48 -6.38 -0.22
C LYS A 276 24.01 -6.57 1.20
N ILE A 277 24.61 -7.74 1.43
CA ILE A 277 25.26 -8.08 2.69
C ILE A 277 26.78 -8.02 2.45
N VAL A 278 27.49 -7.25 3.28
CA VAL A 278 28.95 -7.07 3.21
C VAL A 278 29.59 -7.55 4.50
#